data_AF-A0A4V2LVG3-F1
#
_entry.id   AF-A0A4V2LVG3-F1
#
_cell.length_a   1.000
_cell.length_b   1.000
_cell.length_c   1.000
_cell.angle_alpha   90.00
_cell.angle_beta   90.00
_cell.angle_gamma   90.00
#
_symmetry.space_group_name_H-M   'P 1'
#
loop_
_entity.id
_entity.type
_entity.pdbx_description
1 polymer ?
#
loop_
_entity_poly.entity_id
_entity_poly.type
_entity_poly.pdbx_seq_one_letter_code
_entity_poly.pdbx_strand_id
1 'polypeptide(L)'
;MLPGVYKTNVAGIGIRVAASTTQSPNYNEEDLIRPSIYVGMIRSFSTNYNYRAAAQLIVIGQVEEGELNTSLLTSRETYDDDVIGEIRFSPTSVRITTNTCNLADKNIYVPLKTVNSQDFSGGYSDILTDDSFKIDITDCSAGTKIDYQFTSTGSTGVTDGNVLKIATGDNAAGGVGIQILDKNNTVLQFDHSYTAITSTQNKVPVEIPLKARYIKTGEVKAGKVDAVATFELFYR
;
A
#
# COMPACT_ATOMS: atom_id res chain seq x y z
N MET A 1 -17.50 -5.27 -13.71
CA MET A 1 -16.95 -4.06 -14.34
C MET A 1 -17.97 -2.95 -14.21
N LEU A 2 -17.55 -1.74 -13.80
CA LEU A 2 -18.46 -0.59 -13.76
C LEU A 2 -18.86 -0.21 -15.20
N PRO A 3 -20.14 0.14 -15.46
CA PRO A 3 -20.59 0.53 -16.79
C PRO A 3 -19.88 1.80 -17.26
N GLY A 4 -19.61 1.86 -18.57
CA GLY A 4 -18.97 3.03 -19.21
C GLY A 4 -17.51 3.28 -18.84
N VAL A 5 -16.80 2.29 -18.26
CA VAL A 5 -15.38 2.41 -17.94
C VAL A 5 -14.52 1.82 -19.06
N TYR A 6 -13.58 2.63 -19.56
CA TYR A 6 -12.65 2.27 -20.63
C TYR A 6 -11.21 2.36 -20.14
N LYS A 7 -10.34 1.48 -20.65
CA LYS A 7 -8.92 1.48 -20.29
C LYS A 7 -8.25 2.75 -20.83
N THR A 8 -7.40 3.35 -20.02
CA THR A 8 -6.50 4.42 -20.47
C THR A 8 -5.18 3.84 -21.00
N ASN A 9 -4.25 4.69 -21.41
CA ASN A 9 -2.88 4.29 -21.73
C ASN A 9 -2.05 3.95 -20.47
N VAL A 10 -2.53 4.26 -19.26
CA VAL A 10 -1.86 3.91 -18.01
C VAL A 10 -2.47 2.61 -17.47
N ALA A 11 -1.62 1.61 -17.22
CA ALA A 11 -2.07 0.32 -16.70
C ALA A 11 -2.77 0.46 -15.34
N GLY A 12 -3.84 -0.31 -15.14
CA GLY A 12 -4.65 -0.25 -13.92
C GLY A 12 -5.57 0.96 -13.79
N ILE A 13 -5.50 1.94 -14.70
CA ILE A 13 -6.37 3.13 -14.70
C ILE A 13 -7.37 3.06 -15.85
N GLY A 14 -8.64 3.13 -15.50
CA GLY A 14 -9.76 3.33 -16.40
C GLY A 14 -10.32 4.75 -16.29
N ILE A 15 -11.12 5.13 -17.28
CA ILE A 15 -11.86 6.39 -17.30
C ILE A 15 -13.32 6.13 -17.66
N ARG A 16 -14.23 6.88 -17.03
CA ARG A 16 -15.59 7.05 -17.53
C ARG A 16 -15.92 8.52 -17.67
N VAL A 17 -16.74 8.84 -18.65
CA VAL A 17 -17.19 10.20 -18.95
C VAL A 17 -18.70 10.20 -19.02
N ALA A 18 -19.32 11.23 -18.46
CA ALA A 18 -20.75 11.45 -18.53
C ALA A 18 -21.02 12.87 -19.03
N ALA A 19 -22.06 13.04 -19.84
CA ALA A 19 -22.47 14.35 -20.29
C ALA A 19 -23.99 14.50 -20.38
N SER A 20 -24.45 15.74 -20.18
CA SER A 20 -25.86 16.09 -20.21
C SER A 20 -26.04 17.52 -20.69
N THR A 21 -27.11 17.76 -21.45
CA THR A 21 -27.48 19.09 -21.96
C THR A 21 -28.48 19.82 -21.07
N THR A 22 -29.14 19.11 -20.15
CA THR A 22 -30.24 19.62 -19.31
C THR A 22 -29.81 19.82 -17.86
N GLN A 23 -28.93 18.96 -17.35
CA GLN A 23 -28.52 18.93 -15.94
C GLN A 23 -27.02 18.70 -15.78
N SER A 24 -26.53 18.73 -14.53
CA SER A 24 -25.19 18.21 -14.23
C SER A 24 -25.20 16.69 -14.45
N PRO A 25 -24.28 16.15 -15.26
CA PRO A 25 -24.31 14.73 -15.58
C PRO A 25 -23.99 13.88 -14.36
N ASN A 26 -24.63 12.72 -14.28
CA ASN A 26 -24.31 11.68 -13.32
C ASN A 26 -23.76 10.45 -14.07
N TYR A 27 -23.22 9.46 -13.37
CA TYR A 27 -22.68 8.25 -14.01
C TYR A 27 -23.74 7.14 -14.13
N ASN A 28 -24.96 7.51 -14.55
CA ASN A 28 -26.04 6.60 -14.86
C ASN A 28 -26.01 6.20 -16.35
N GLU A 29 -26.83 5.21 -16.73
CA GLU A 29 -26.84 4.70 -18.11
C GLU A 29 -27.18 5.75 -19.17
N GLU A 30 -27.99 6.76 -18.84
CA GLU A 30 -28.46 7.78 -19.78
C GLU A 30 -27.40 8.85 -20.10
N ASP A 31 -26.62 9.25 -19.09
CA ASP A 31 -25.62 10.30 -19.23
C ASP A 31 -24.24 9.75 -19.68
N LEU A 32 -24.01 8.43 -19.58
CA LEU A 32 -22.71 7.82 -19.87
C LEU A 32 -22.35 7.91 -21.36
N ILE A 33 -21.16 8.46 -21.62
CA ILE A 33 -20.58 8.48 -22.96
C ILE A 33 -19.95 7.11 -23.25
N ARG A 34 -20.39 6.49 -24.35
CA ARG A 34 -19.91 5.19 -24.82
C ARG A 34 -19.24 5.35 -26.18
N PRO A 35 -18.16 4.63 -26.46
CA PRO A 35 -17.52 4.57 -27.77
C PRO A 35 -18.33 3.74 -28.79
N SER A 36 -19.63 3.51 -28.54
CA SER A 36 -20.52 2.80 -29.45
C SER A 36 -21.21 3.77 -30.41
N ILE A 37 -21.32 3.38 -31.67
CA ILE A 37 -22.14 4.06 -32.67
C ILE A 37 -23.60 3.93 -32.26
N TYR A 38 -24.22 5.03 -31.82
CA TYR A 38 -25.67 5.10 -31.67
C TYR A 38 -26.26 5.59 -32.98
N VAL A 39 -26.98 4.70 -33.70
CA VAL A 39 -27.67 5.07 -34.94
C VAL A 39 -29.01 5.68 -34.58
N GLY A 40 -29.15 6.99 -34.82
CA GLY A 40 -30.37 7.75 -34.54
C GLY A 40 -30.75 8.67 -35.70
N MET A 41 -31.98 9.18 -35.67
CA MET A 41 -32.48 10.17 -36.62
C MET A 41 -32.73 11.49 -35.89
N ILE A 42 -31.97 12.53 -36.22
CA ILE A 42 -32.19 13.88 -35.70
C ILE A 42 -32.81 14.71 -36.83
N ARG A 43 -33.93 15.39 -36.57
CA ARG A 43 -34.47 16.40 -37.48
C ARG A 43 -33.73 17.72 -37.25
N SER A 44 -33.44 18.46 -38.31
CA SER A 44 -32.69 19.72 -38.25
C SER A 44 -33.38 20.74 -37.33
N PHE A 45 -32.75 21.06 -36.20
CA PHE A 45 -33.14 22.14 -35.29
C PHE A 45 -31.88 22.91 -34.88
N SER A 46 -31.93 24.24 -34.92
CA SER A 46 -30.86 25.12 -34.48
C SER A 46 -31.16 25.60 -33.06
N THR A 47 -30.49 25.03 -32.07
CA THR A 47 -30.62 25.41 -30.65
C THR A 47 -29.26 25.43 -29.97
N ASN A 48 -29.01 26.42 -29.12
CA ASN A 48 -27.81 26.46 -28.29
C ASN A 48 -27.98 25.48 -27.11
N TYR A 49 -27.17 24.43 -27.06
CA TYR A 49 -27.12 23.51 -25.91
C TYR A 49 -25.97 23.90 -24.99
N ASN A 50 -26.25 23.96 -23.69
CA ASN A 50 -25.20 24.01 -22.67
C ASN A 50 -24.78 22.57 -22.36
N TYR A 51 -23.68 22.14 -22.95
CA TYR A 51 -23.13 20.82 -22.70
C TYR A 51 -22.37 20.82 -21.37
N ARG A 52 -22.78 19.99 -20.42
CA ARG A 52 -22.07 19.76 -19.16
C ARG A 52 -21.45 18.37 -19.21
N ALA A 53 -20.16 18.27 -18.90
CA ALA A 53 -19.43 17.00 -18.90
C ALA A 53 -18.70 16.80 -17.57
N ALA A 54 -18.61 15.54 -17.14
CA ALA A 54 -17.83 15.10 -16.00
C ALA A 54 -17.01 13.86 -16.38
N ALA A 55 -15.78 13.79 -15.88
CA ALA A 55 -14.89 12.65 -16.09
C ALA A 55 -14.36 12.14 -14.76
N GLN A 56 -14.21 10.82 -14.67
CA GLN A 56 -13.67 10.16 -13.48
C GLN A 56 -12.64 9.11 -13.88
N LEU A 57 -11.47 9.18 -13.24
CA LEU A 57 -10.48 8.11 -13.26
C LEU A 57 -10.86 7.05 -12.21
N ILE A 58 -10.75 5.79 -12.60
CA ILE A 58 -11.16 4.63 -11.81
C ILE A 58 -10.03 3.62 -11.80
N VAL A 59 -9.70 3.11 -10.61
CA VAL A 59 -8.76 1.98 -10.49
C VAL A 59 -9.48 0.72 -10.97
N ILE A 60 -8.93 0.10 -12.02
CA ILE A 60 -9.47 -1.11 -12.67
C ILE A 60 -8.51 -2.31 -12.58
N GLY A 61 -7.36 -2.15 -11.93
CA GLY A 61 -6.34 -3.18 -11.75
C GLY A 61 -5.11 -2.64 -11.01
N GLN A 62 -4.00 -3.38 -11.06
CA GLN A 62 -2.71 -2.92 -10.55
C GLN A 62 -2.27 -1.65 -11.31
N VAL A 63 -2.07 -0.56 -10.58
CA VAL A 63 -1.72 0.74 -11.15
C VAL A 63 -0.20 0.81 -11.37
N GLU A 64 0.19 1.20 -12.57
CA GLU A 64 1.58 1.55 -12.89
C GLU A 64 1.73 3.05 -13.01
N GLU A 65 2.94 3.57 -12.75
CA GLU A 65 3.23 4.98 -12.98
C GLU A 65 3.20 5.32 -14.47
N GLY A 66 2.70 6.50 -14.80
CA GLY A 66 2.70 6.98 -16.17
C GLY A 66 1.97 8.30 -16.35
N GLU A 67 2.23 8.95 -17.49
CA GLU A 67 1.47 10.13 -17.92
C GLU A 67 0.22 9.66 -18.67
N LEU A 68 -0.95 10.12 -18.22
CA LEU A 68 -2.20 9.92 -18.94
C LEU A 68 -2.17 10.75 -20.23
N ASN A 69 -2.28 10.08 -21.36
CA ASN A 69 -2.38 10.74 -22.65
C ASN A 69 -3.83 11.16 -22.90
N THR A 70 -4.16 12.38 -22.48
CA THR A 70 -5.50 12.96 -22.64
C THR A 70 -5.95 13.11 -24.09
N SER A 71 -5.03 13.15 -25.06
CA SER A 71 -5.38 13.21 -26.49
C SER A 71 -6.03 11.92 -27.01
N LEU A 72 -5.83 10.78 -26.33
CA LEU A 72 -6.50 9.52 -26.64
C LEU A 72 -7.93 9.46 -26.09
N LEU A 73 -8.30 10.41 -25.23
CA LEU A 73 -9.62 10.53 -24.65
C LEU A 73 -10.48 11.40 -25.57
N THR A 74 -11.02 10.83 -26.64
CA THR A 74 -11.93 11.53 -27.55
C THR A 74 -13.22 10.75 -27.74
N SER A 75 -14.34 11.48 -27.84
CA SER A 75 -15.63 10.96 -28.26
C SER A 75 -16.13 11.80 -29.42
N ARG A 76 -16.61 11.15 -30.48
CA ARG A 76 -17.12 11.80 -31.70
C ARG A 76 -18.56 11.41 -31.96
N GLU A 77 -19.36 12.40 -32.31
CA GLU A 77 -20.68 12.24 -32.91
C GLU A 77 -20.56 12.50 -34.41
N THR A 78 -21.03 11.56 -35.23
CA THR A 78 -20.96 11.67 -36.69
C THR A 78 -22.34 11.57 -37.32
N TYR A 79 -22.53 12.26 -38.45
CA TYR A 79 -23.63 12.09 -39.38
C TYR A 79 -23.04 11.51 -40.67
N ASP A 80 -23.36 10.26 -40.97
CA ASP A 80 -22.58 9.44 -41.92
C ASP A 80 -21.07 9.52 -41.57
N ASP A 81 -20.25 10.02 -42.50
CA ASP A 81 -18.80 10.19 -42.32
C ASP A 81 -18.39 11.57 -41.76
N ASP A 82 -19.33 12.51 -41.65
CA ASP A 82 -19.07 13.88 -41.18
C ASP A 82 -19.14 13.97 -39.65
N VAL A 83 -18.09 14.51 -39.02
CA VAL A 83 -18.08 14.77 -37.57
C VAL A 83 -18.93 16.02 -37.29
N ILE A 84 -20.03 15.84 -36.57
CA ILE A 84 -20.97 16.92 -36.20
C ILE A 84 -20.81 17.38 -34.74
N GLY A 85 -20.13 16.59 -33.91
CA GLY A 85 -19.87 16.91 -32.51
C GLY A 85 -18.66 16.16 -31.98
N GLU A 86 -17.90 16.77 -31.07
CA GLU A 86 -16.73 16.13 -30.48
C GLU A 86 -16.48 16.60 -29.05
N ILE A 87 -16.15 15.64 -28.18
CA ILE A 87 -15.66 15.89 -26.84
C ILE A 87 -14.19 15.53 -26.83
N ARG A 88 -13.35 16.55 -26.60
CA ARG A 88 -11.92 16.41 -26.40
C ARG A 88 -11.55 16.84 -24.99
N PHE A 89 -10.60 16.15 -24.41
CA PHE A 89 -9.93 16.65 -23.22
C PHE A 89 -8.82 17.60 -23.67
N SER A 90 -8.84 18.82 -23.15
CA SER A 90 -7.74 19.76 -23.37
C SER A 90 -6.42 19.12 -22.95
N PRO A 91 -5.31 19.35 -23.68
CA PRO A 91 -4.02 18.82 -23.31
C PRO A 91 -3.68 19.26 -21.89
N THR A 92 -3.67 18.29 -20.98
CA THR A 92 -3.26 18.47 -19.59
C THR A 92 -2.39 17.30 -19.18
N SER A 93 -1.36 17.59 -18.39
CA SER A 93 -0.48 16.56 -17.83
C SER A 93 -1.16 16.01 -16.60
N VAL A 94 -1.65 14.78 -16.68
CA VAL A 94 -2.14 14.04 -15.52
C VAL A 94 -1.15 12.90 -15.29
N ARG A 95 -0.27 13.10 -14.32
CA ARG A 95 0.69 12.08 -13.89
C ARG A 95 0.04 11.15 -12.88
N ILE A 96 -0.02 9.87 -13.22
CA ILE A 96 -0.39 8.81 -12.29
C ILE A 96 0.89 8.39 -11.57
N THR A 97 0.91 8.56 -10.24
CA THR A 97 2.00 8.13 -9.37
C THR A 97 1.55 6.98 -8.51
N THR A 98 2.45 6.06 -8.21
CA THR A 98 2.21 5.01 -7.23
C THR A 98 2.86 5.42 -5.91
N ASN A 99 2.14 5.25 -4.80
CA ASN A 99 2.71 5.43 -3.46
C ASN A 99 3.57 4.20 -3.15
N THR A 100 4.75 4.14 -3.76
CA THR A 100 5.68 3.02 -3.63
C THR A 100 6.93 3.49 -2.91
N CYS A 101 7.38 2.65 -1.98
CA CYS A 101 8.75 2.66 -1.49
C CYS A 101 9.39 1.31 -1.80
N ASN A 102 10.72 1.28 -1.79
CA ASN A 102 11.50 0.06 -1.85
C ASN A 102 11.87 -0.37 -0.44
N LEU A 103 11.67 -1.65 -0.11
CA LEU A 103 12.26 -2.26 1.07
C LEU A 103 13.71 -2.67 0.74
N ALA A 104 14.69 -2.12 1.47
CA ALA A 104 16.10 -2.36 1.19
C ALA A 104 16.47 -3.83 1.45
N ASP A 105 16.08 -4.37 2.61
CA ASP A 105 16.36 -5.74 3.01
C ASP A 105 15.08 -6.52 3.31
N LYS A 106 14.87 -7.60 2.55
CA LYS A 106 13.73 -8.51 2.74
C LYS A 106 13.96 -9.54 3.85
N ASN A 107 15.23 -9.80 4.19
CA ASN A 107 15.64 -10.78 5.18
C ASN A 107 16.63 -10.11 6.15
N ILE A 108 16.13 -9.67 7.30
CA ILE A 108 16.94 -8.99 8.32
C ILE A 108 17.48 -10.04 9.29
N TYR A 109 18.80 -10.27 9.28
CA TYR A 109 19.45 -11.14 10.25
C TYR A 109 19.81 -10.36 11.51
N VAL A 110 19.29 -10.81 12.66
CA VAL A 110 19.43 -10.09 13.94
C VAL A 110 20.15 -10.97 14.95
N PRO A 111 21.48 -10.84 15.10
CA PRO A 111 22.21 -11.56 16.12
C PRO A 111 21.86 -11.01 17.51
N LEU A 112 21.35 -11.87 18.39
CA LEU A 112 21.09 -11.52 19.79
C LEU A 112 22.31 -11.84 20.65
N LYS A 113 22.65 -10.93 21.57
CA LYS A 113 23.70 -11.18 22.57
C LYS A 113 23.34 -12.40 23.43
N THR A 114 24.36 -13.18 23.79
CA THR A 114 24.24 -14.27 24.77
C THR A 114 23.97 -13.69 26.17
N VAL A 115 23.08 -14.34 26.92
CA VAL A 115 22.63 -13.91 28.24
C VAL A 115 22.71 -15.09 29.21
N ASN A 116 23.14 -14.85 30.46
CA ASN A 116 23.07 -15.86 31.52
C ASN A 116 21.69 -15.84 32.17
N SER A 117 21.25 -16.97 32.72
CA SER A 117 19.95 -17.04 33.41
C SER A 117 19.82 -16.07 34.59
N GLN A 118 20.94 -15.68 35.20
CA GLN A 118 21.04 -14.72 36.29
C GLN A 118 20.86 -13.26 35.85
N ASP A 119 21.08 -12.95 34.57
CA ASP A 119 20.99 -11.59 34.02
C ASP A 119 19.53 -11.15 33.81
N PHE A 120 18.56 -12.05 34.04
CA PHE A 120 17.15 -11.72 33.95
C PHE A 120 16.65 -11.01 35.21
N SER A 121 16.20 -9.78 35.07
CA SER A 121 15.57 -8.98 36.11
C SER A 121 14.08 -8.78 35.83
N GLY A 122 13.22 -9.03 36.81
CA GLY A 122 11.77 -8.82 36.69
C GLY A 122 11.09 -9.64 35.57
N GLY A 123 11.71 -10.75 35.13
CA GLY A 123 11.20 -11.60 34.04
C GLY A 123 11.77 -11.29 32.66
N TYR A 124 12.66 -10.30 32.51
CA TYR A 124 13.21 -9.86 31.23
C TYR A 124 14.73 -9.80 31.25
N SER A 125 15.36 -9.92 30.09
CA SER A 125 16.77 -9.53 29.90
C SER A 125 16.88 -8.04 29.56
N ASP A 126 18.13 -7.55 29.55
CA ASP A 126 18.47 -6.30 28.85
C ASP A 126 18.19 -6.39 27.33
N ILE A 127 18.29 -5.26 26.64
CA ILE A 127 18.21 -5.20 25.17
C ILE A 127 19.44 -5.90 24.56
N LEU A 128 19.16 -6.81 23.63
CA LEU A 128 20.15 -7.75 23.09
C LEU A 128 20.65 -7.38 21.69
N THR A 129 19.99 -6.42 21.05
CA THR A 129 20.30 -5.95 19.70
C THR A 129 21.12 -4.66 19.74
N ASP A 130 21.82 -4.38 18.64
CA ASP A 130 22.42 -3.07 18.36
C ASP A 130 21.56 -2.30 17.34
N ASP A 131 22.09 -1.18 16.84
CA ASP A 131 21.39 -0.29 15.90
C ASP A 131 21.21 -0.90 14.49
N SER A 132 21.75 -2.09 14.23
CA SER A 132 21.53 -2.80 12.96
C SER A 132 20.14 -3.44 12.87
N PHE A 133 19.43 -3.62 14.00
CA PHE A 133 18.06 -4.12 13.95
C PHE A 133 17.09 -3.00 13.57
N LYS A 134 16.89 -2.85 12.27
CA LYS A 134 15.98 -1.85 11.69
C LYS A 134 15.39 -2.33 10.37
N ILE A 135 14.25 -1.76 10.00
CA ILE A 135 13.65 -1.94 8.67
C ILE A 135 13.99 -0.69 7.85
N ASP A 136 14.82 -0.87 6.83
CA ASP A 136 15.28 0.22 5.95
C ASP A 136 14.42 0.31 4.69
N ILE A 137 13.86 1.50 4.44
CA ILE A 137 12.93 1.78 3.37
C ILE A 137 13.49 2.94 2.53
N THR A 138 13.68 2.73 1.24
CA THR A 138 14.29 3.69 0.30
C THR A 138 13.35 4.06 -0.83
N ASP A 139 13.75 5.07 -1.63
CA ASP A 139 13.08 5.46 -2.87
C ASP A 139 11.56 5.74 -2.74
N CYS A 140 11.13 6.24 -1.58
CA CYS A 140 9.74 6.60 -1.36
C CYS A 140 9.33 7.82 -2.19
N SER A 141 8.17 7.72 -2.84
CA SER A 141 7.44 8.89 -3.34
C SER A 141 7.08 9.82 -2.17
N ALA A 142 7.21 11.14 -2.33
CA ALA A 142 6.81 12.10 -1.30
C ALA A 142 5.32 11.98 -0.95
N GLY A 143 4.99 12.13 0.34
CA GLY A 143 3.61 12.04 0.81
C GLY A 143 3.13 10.62 1.12
N THR A 144 3.99 9.60 0.96
CA THR A 144 3.64 8.22 1.29
C THR A 144 3.61 8.05 2.81
N LYS A 145 2.50 7.52 3.33
CA LYS A 145 2.39 7.03 4.70
C LYS A 145 2.88 5.58 4.74
N ILE A 146 3.71 5.28 5.74
CA ILE A 146 4.24 3.92 5.95
C ILE A 146 3.73 3.42 7.30
N ASP A 147 2.94 2.34 7.24
CA ASP A 147 2.59 1.54 8.39
C ASP A 147 3.29 0.18 8.32
N TYR A 148 3.50 -0.44 9.47
CA TYR A 148 4.13 -1.75 9.58
C TYR A 148 3.44 -2.60 10.64
N GLN A 149 3.57 -3.92 10.50
CA GLN A 149 2.98 -4.89 11.41
C GLN A 149 3.84 -6.12 11.46
N PHE A 150 4.08 -6.67 12.65
CA PHE A 150 4.58 -8.04 12.78
C PHE A 150 3.40 -9.00 12.74
N THR A 151 3.51 -10.11 12.02
CA THR A 151 2.42 -11.07 11.84
C THR A 151 2.72 -12.38 12.54
N SER A 152 1.71 -12.95 13.20
CA SER A 152 1.86 -14.28 13.80
C SER A 152 2.01 -15.37 12.72
N THR A 153 1.38 -15.15 11.57
CA THR A 153 1.50 -16.01 10.40
C THR A 153 2.89 -15.87 9.77
N GLY A 154 3.58 -16.99 9.58
CA GLY A 154 4.95 -17.02 9.05
C GLY A 154 6.06 -16.88 10.10
N SER A 155 5.71 -16.44 11.32
CA SER A 155 6.61 -16.43 12.46
C SER A 155 6.76 -17.82 13.10
N THR A 156 7.82 -18.04 13.90
CA THR A 156 8.05 -19.30 14.64
C THR A 156 6.96 -19.63 15.68
N GLY A 157 6.04 -18.68 15.91
CA GLY A 157 4.86 -18.80 16.75
C GLY A 157 4.79 -17.66 17.75
N VAL A 158 3.58 -17.25 18.12
CA VAL A 158 3.36 -16.13 19.04
C VAL A 158 2.48 -16.57 20.19
N THR A 159 2.80 -16.12 21.40
CA THR A 159 1.97 -16.26 22.61
C THR A 159 1.70 -14.90 23.21
N ASP A 160 0.54 -14.75 23.85
CA ASP A 160 0.11 -13.52 24.53
C ASP A 160 0.16 -12.25 23.65
N GLY A 161 0.08 -12.42 22.33
CA GLY A 161 0.11 -11.35 21.34
C GLY A 161 1.48 -10.71 21.12
N ASN A 162 2.45 -10.85 22.02
CA ASN A 162 3.75 -10.15 21.92
C ASN A 162 4.99 -10.99 22.23
N VAL A 163 4.82 -12.27 22.56
CA VAL A 163 5.94 -13.17 22.85
C VAL A 163 6.18 -14.05 21.65
N LEU A 164 7.27 -13.78 20.92
CA LEU A 164 7.75 -14.63 19.85
C LEU A 164 8.39 -15.89 20.46
N LYS A 165 7.91 -17.06 20.02
CA LYS A 165 8.47 -18.35 20.39
C LYS A 165 9.79 -18.58 19.70
N ILE A 166 10.62 -19.38 20.34
CA ILE A 166 11.89 -19.86 19.77
C ILE A 166 11.68 -21.21 19.09
N ALA A 167 12.54 -21.53 18.14
CA ALA A 167 12.55 -22.82 17.45
C ALA A 167 12.89 -23.95 18.44
N THR A 168 12.23 -25.10 18.25
CA THR A 168 12.43 -26.29 19.08
C THR A 168 13.52 -27.19 18.52
N GLY A 169 14.24 -27.91 19.38
CA GLY A 169 15.24 -28.91 19.00
C GLY A 169 16.11 -29.35 20.17
N ASP A 170 17.01 -30.31 19.95
CA ASP A 170 17.80 -30.96 21.01
C ASP A 170 18.68 -30.01 21.84
N ASN A 171 19.06 -28.86 21.26
CA ASN A 171 19.87 -27.83 21.92
C ASN A 171 19.10 -26.53 22.16
N ALA A 172 17.78 -26.50 21.98
CA ALA A 172 17.00 -25.28 22.17
C ALA A 172 16.94 -24.87 23.64
N ALA A 173 16.99 -23.56 23.90
CA ALA A 173 16.72 -23.03 25.23
C ALA A 173 15.29 -23.37 25.69
N GLY A 174 15.05 -23.35 27.00
CA GLY A 174 13.74 -23.57 27.58
C GLY A 174 13.28 -22.38 28.41
N GLY A 175 11.95 -22.18 28.51
CA GLY A 175 11.35 -21.17 29.38
C GLY A 175 11.64 -19.72 28.99
N VAL A 176 11.99 -19.48 27.73
CA VAL A 176 12.25 -18.14 27.18
C VAL A 176 11.48 -17.91 25.88
N GLY A 177 11.13 -16.65 25.63
CA GLY A 177 10.65 -16.13 24.36
C GLY A 177 11.35 -14.80 24.05
N ILE A 178 11.03 -14.21 22.89
CA ILE A 178 11.58 -12.93 22.44
C ILE A 178 10.46 -11.89 22.38
N GLN A 179 10.73 -10.69 22.88
CA GLN A 179 9.89 -9.51 22.62
C GLN A 179 10.60 -8.59 21.64
N ILE A 180 9.86 -8.08 20.66
CA ILE A 180 10.30 -7.02 19.76
C ILE A 180 9.75 -5.70 20.31
N LEU A 181 10.59 -4.67 20.33
CA LEU A 181 10.27 -3.35 20.86
C LEU A 181 10.57 -2.28 19.81
N ASP A 182 9.85 -1.17 19.92
CA ASP A 182 10.18 0.04 19.16
C ASP A 182 11.40 0.77 19.75
N LYS A 183 11.81 1.86 19.09
CA LYS A 183 12.90 2.73 19.55
C LYS A 183 12.74 3.27 20.98
N ASN A 184 11.50 3.43 21.43
CA ASN A 184 11.14 3.96 22.74
C ASN A 184 11.03 2.86 23.81
N ASN A 185 11.40 1.61 23.49
CA ASN A 185 11.26 0.43 24.34
C ASN A 185 9.79 0.06 24.63
N THR A 186 8.86 0.42 23.74
CA THR A 186 7.47 -0.07 23.77
C THR A 186 7.42 -1.45 23.15
N VAL A 187 6.83 -2.42 23.85
CA VAL A 187 6.64 -3.78 23.32
C VAL A 187 5.63 -3.76 22.18
N LEU A 188 6.04 -4.30 21.03
CA LEU A 188 5.17 -4.45 19.87
C LEU A 188 4.27 -5.68 20.02
N GLN A 189 3.03 -5.54 19.60
CA GLN A 189 2.05 -6.61 19.47
C GLN A 189 2.11 -7.14 18.04
N PHE A 190 2.10 -8.46 17.91
CA PHE A 190 1.85 -9.11 16.64
C PHE A 190 0.39 -8.93 16.25
N ASP A 191 0.14 -9.00 14.96
CA ASP A 191 -1.14 -8.79 14.33
C ASP A 191 -1.77 -7.40 14.60
N HIS A 192 -0.92 -6.41 14.94
CA HIS A 192 -1.28 -5.02 15.19
C HIS A 192 -0.50 -4.06 14.28
N SER A 193 -1.19 -3.11 13.67
CA SER A 193 -0.56 -2.14 12.77
C SER A 193 -0.06 -0.89 13.51
N TYR A 194 1.17 -0.48 13.19
CA TYR A 194 1.83 0.70 13.74
C TYR A 194 2.18 1.69 12.62
N THR A 195 2.03 2.99 12.86
CA THR A 195 2.49 4.01 11.92
C THR A 195 3.97 4.32 12.16
N ALA A 196 4.81 4.02 11.18
CA ALA A 196 6.23 4.37 11.21
C ALA A 196 6.46 5.82 10.78
N ILE A 197 5.85 6.21 9.66
CA ILE A 197 5.98 7.55 9.06
C ILE A 197 4.62 8.01 8.56
N THR A 198 4.25 9.24 8.89
CA THR A 198 2.98 9.85 8.47
C THR A 198 3.04 10.45 7.07
N SER A 199 4.23 10.88 6.63
CA SER A 199 4.48 11.41 5.28
C SER A 199 5.98 11.37 4.98
N THR A 200 6.36 10.66 3.93
CA THR A 200 7.74 10.58 3.43
C THR A 200 8.15 11.83 2.65
N GLN A 201 9.45 12.10 2.61
CA GLN A 201 10.03 13.05 1.66
C GLN A 201 10.52 12.31 0.41
N ASN A 202 10.52 12.98 -0.73
CA ASN A 202 10.83 12.36 -2.02
C ASN A 202 12.25 11.79 -2.01
N LYS A 203 12.38 10.47 -2.20
CA LYS A 203 13.66 9.73 -2.24
C LYS A 203 14.53 9.86 -1.00
N VAL A 204 13.96 10.29 0.13
CA VAL A 204 14.68 10.30 1.42
C VAL A 204 14.48 8.95 2.09
N PRO A 205 15.55 8.24 2.48
CA PRO A 205 15.44 6.99 3.21
C PRO A 205 14.70 7.16 4.54
N VAL A 206 13.96 6.12 4.91
CA VAL A 206 13.24 5.99 6.17
C VAL A 206 13.73 4.74 6.87
N GLU A 207 13.95 4.84 8.18
CA GLU A 207 14.36 3.72 9.00
C GLU A 207 13.34 3.50 10.12
N ILE A 208 12.99 2.23 10.37
CA ILE A 208 12.19 1.81 11.52
C ILE A 208 13.13 1.08 12.49
N PRO A 209 13.76 1.79 13.45
CA PRO A 209 14.64 1.17 14.43
C PRO A 209 13.84 0.32 15.42
N LEU A 210 14.33 -0.90 15.63
CA LEU A 210 13.73 -1.92 16.47
C LEU A 210 14.73 -2.44 17.49
N LYS A 211 14.21 -3.04 18.56
CA LYS A 211 15.01 -3.65 19.61
C LYS A 211 14.43 -5.02 19.95
N ALA A 212 15.26 -5.92 20.47
CA ALA A 212 14.76 -7.18 21.00
C ALA A 212 15.34 -7.51 22.38
N ARG A 213 14.56 -8.21 23.20
CA ARG A 213 14.98 -8.76 24.49
C ARG A 213 14.34 -10.12 24.74
N TYR A 214 14.91 -10.90 25.64
CA TYR A 214 14.28 -12.13 26.12
C TYR A 214 13.24 -11.84 27.21
N ILE A 215 12.20 -12.66 27.24
CA ILE A 215 11.18 -12.74 28.29
C ILE A 215 11.13 -14.16 28.84
N LYS A 216 11.02 -14.31 30.17
CA LYS A 216 10.79 -15.60 30.82
C LYS A 216 9.34 -16.04 30.57
N THR A 217 9.19 -17.23 30.01
CA THR A 217 7.90 -17.91 29.84
C THR A 217 7.75 -19.12 30.78
N GLY A 218 8.82 -19.44 31.52
CA GLY A 218 8.86 -20.52 32.52
C GLY A 218 10.23 -20.62 33.18
N GLU A 219 10.57 -21.81 33.66
CA GLU A 219 11.91 -22.11 34.17
C GLU A 219 12.94 -22.03 33.02
N VAL A 220 13.92 -21.13 33.17
CA VAL A 220 14.93 -20.88 32.12
C VAL A 220 15.93 -22.03 32.08
N LYS A 221 16.05 -22.65 30.90
CA LYS A 221 17.05 -23.69 30.61
C LYS A 221 17.99 -23.18 29.53
N ALA A 222 19.29 -23.40 29.74
CA ALA A 222 20.32 -23.00 28.79
C ALA A 222 20.15 -23.73 27.44
N GLY A 223 20.45 -23.03 26.36
CA GLY A 223 20.38 -23.57 25.01
C GLY A 223 20.42 -22.47 23.95
N LYS A 224 20.30 -22.88 22.70
CA LYS A 224 20.24 -22.03 21.52
C LYS A 224 18.88 -21.35 21.41
N VAL A 225 18.90 -20.08 21.05
CA VAL A 225 17.70 -19.29 20.76
C VAL A 225 17.74 -18.89 19.29
N ASP A 226 16.90 -19.54 18.48
CA ASP A 226 16.64 -19.15 17.10
C ASP A 226 15.14 -18.82 16.97
N ALA A 227 14.79 -17.79 16.21
CA ALA A 227 13.40 -17.47 15.91
C ALA A 227 13.29 -16.72 14.59
N VAL A 228 12.12 -16.78 13.97
CA VAL A 228 11.74 -16.04 12.77
C VAL A 228 10.51 -15.21 13.12
N ALA A 229 10.58 -13.91 12.81
CA ALA A 229 9.43 -13.01 12.85
C ALA A 229 9.13 -12.53 11.43
N THR A 230 7.86 -12.58 11.04
CA THR A 230 7.38 -12.03 9.77
C THR A 230 6.82 -10.63 10.00
N PHE A 231 7.10 -9.72 9.08
CA PHE A 231 6.52 -8.37 9.09
C PHE A 231 5.94 -8.02 7.73
N GLU A 232 4.97 -7.11 7.74
CA GLU A 232 4.32 -6.54 6.57
C GLU A 232 4.47 -5.02 6.59
N LEU A 233 4.62 -4.43 5.41
CA LEU A 233 4.65 -2.99 5.20
C LEU A 233 3.45 -2.57 4.36
N PHE A 234 2.81 -1.47 4.77
CA PHE A 234 1.67 -0.89 4.08
C PHE A 234 2.03 0.53 3.64
N TYR A 235 2.03 0.77 2.33
CA TYR A 235 2.24 2.08 1.73
C TYR A 235 0.89 2.69 1.36
N ARG A 236 0.59 3.87 1.89
CA ARG A 236 -0.70 4.55 1.71
C ARG A 236 -0.53 6.00 1.31
#